data_AF-A0A8H5HYC0-F1
#
_entry.id   AF-A0A8H5HYC0-F1
#
_cell.length_a   1.000
_cell.length_b   1.000
_cell.length_c   1.000
_cell.angle_alpha   90.00
_cell.angle_beta   90.00
_cell.angle_gamma   90.00
#
_symmetry.space_group_name_H-M   'P 1'
#
loop_
_entity.id
_entity.type
_entity.pdbx_description
1 polymer ?
#
loop_
_entity_poly.entity_id
_entity_poly.type
_entity_poly.pdbx_seq_one_letter_code
_entity_poly.pdbx_strand_id
1 'polypeptide(L)'
;MHLISLMHLRMQVFIACSYPSVRAPNSSAFAPSKRDSSVFGPFEQAPASTSAWALNIPRHKHGPRCKHCGSTVYRYAAFKYAPAFLAFSLDGMNDCTVNSSLVLNIEADSVSYRLRGAVYFDSAALHFMARTIDEADRVLIHDGMTNGGVSTLENDHSIGVDMVSLGDGTGCLSALLYTKC
;
A
#
# COMPACT_ATOMS: atom_id res chain seq x y z
N MET A 1 -29.94 5.99 -5.27
CA MET A 1 -28.84 6.99 -5.29
C MET A 1 -28.04 6.78 -4.00
N HIS A 2 -27.01 5.94 -4.07
CA HIS A 2 -26.24 5.55 -2.89
C HIS A 2 -25.04 6.48 -2.75
N LEU A 3 -25.10 7.38 -1.75
CA LEU A 3 -23.94 8.12 -1.27
C LEU A 3 -22.98 7.12 -0.62
N ILE A 4 -21.85 6.85 -1.24
CA ILE A 4 -20.71 6.22 -0.58
C ILE A 4 -19.97 7.34 0.15
N SER A 5 -20.38 7.58 1.39
CA SER A 5 -19.64 8.45 2.31
C SER A 5 -18.41 7.67 2.76
N LEU A 6 -17.25 7.99 2.19
CA LEU A 6 -15.94 7.47 2.60
C LEU A 6 -15.52 8.12 3.94
N MET A 7 -16.28 7.83 4.99
CA MET A 7 -15.93 8.20 6.36
C MET A 7 -14.99 7.16 6.98
N HIS A 8 -13.88 7.66 7.53
CA HIS A 8 -13.07 7.00 8.56
C HIS A 8 -12.77 5.52 8.30
N LEU A 9 -11.76 5.26 7.47
CA LEU A 9 -11.04 3.98 7.43
C LEU A 9 -10.30 3.76 8.77
N ARG A 10 -11.07 3.38 9.81
CA ARG A 10 -10.60 2.55 10.93
C ARG A 10 -10.62 1.07 10.52
N MET A 11 -10.43 0.77 9.24
CA MET A 11 -10.12 -0.60 8.84
C MET A 11 -8.74 -0.93 9.41
N GLN A 12 -8.66 -2.08 10.08
CA GLN A 12 -7.40 -2.79 10.22
C GLN A 12 -6.98 -3.22 8.81
N VAL A 13 -6.47 -2.26 8.05
CA VAL A 13 -5.80 -2.49 6.79
C VAL A 13 -4.54 -3.26 7.16
N PHE A 14 -4.43 -4.50 6.70
CA PHE A 14 -3.19 -5.25 6.80
C PHE A 14 -2.19 -4.59 5.86
N ILE A 15 -1.37 -3.70 6.43
CA ILE A 15 -0.22 -3.10 5.74
C ILE A 15 0.81 -4.21 5.61
N ALA A 16 1.02 -4.67 4.37
CA ALA A 16 1.75 -5.90 4.11
C ALA A 16 3.25 -5.81 4.41
N CYS A 17 3.87 -4.62 4.40
CA CYS A 17 5.21 -4.33 4.93
C CYS A 17 5.55 -2.86 4.69
N SER A 18 6.46 -2.31 5.48
CA SER A 18 7.14 -1.05 5.18
C SER A 18 8.62 -1.35 4.89
N TYR A 19 9.17 -0.84 3.79
CA TYR A 19 10.62 -0.79 3.60
C TYR A 19 11.20 0.34 4.47
N PRO A 20 12.34 0.16 5.16
CA PRO A 20 12.99 1.27 5.83
C PRO A 20 13.58 2.22 4.78
N SER A 21 12.87 3.29 4.45
CA SER A 21 13.39 4.41 3.66
C SER A 21 14.69 4.95 4.30
N VAL A 22 15.74 5.00 3.46
CA VAL A 22 16.99 5.73 3.71
C VAL A 22 16.68 7.23 3.60
N ARG A 23 17.11 7.99 4.61
CA ARG A 23 16.89 9.45 4.75
C ARG A 23 17.31 10.22 3.48
N ALA A 24 16.48 11.17 3.07
CA ALA A 24 16.98 12.36 2.39
C ALA A 24 17.89 13.13 3.37
N PRO A 25 19.10 13.55 2.96
CA PRO A 25 19.93 14.39 3.80
C PRO A 25 19.25 15.77 3.86
N ASN A 26 19.05 16.29 5.08
CA ASN A 26 18.79 17.71 5.37
C ASN A 26 17.32 18.16 5.58
N SER A 27 16.45 17.37 6.22
CA SER A 27 15.26 17.96 6.88
C SER A 27 15.29 17.75 8.40
N SER A 28 15.39 18.86 9.13
CA SER A 28 15.25 18.96 10.59
C SER A 28 13.77 19.08 11.02
N ALA A 29 12.86 18.44 10.27
CA ALA A 29 11.43 18.49 10.55
C ALA A 29 10.95 17.13 11.05
N PHE A 30 10.40 17.10 12.26
CA PHE A 30 9.55 16.06 12.85
C PHE A 30 9.93 14.63 12.46
N ALA A 31 10.67 13.92 13.31
CA ALA A 31 10.75 12.47 13.22
C ALA A 31 9.39 11.90 13.69
N PRO A 32 8.47 11.44 12.82
CA PRO A 32 7.40 10.60 13.32
C PRO A 32 8.09 9.38 13.93
N SER A 33 7.74 9.03 15.18
CA SER A 33 8.22 7.80 15.77
C SER A 33 7.89 6.68 14.79
N LYS A 34 8.90 6.05 14.16
CA LYS A 34 8.73 4.87 13.31
C LYS A 34 8.20 3.73 14.20
N ARG A 35 6.90 3.76 14.53
CA ARG A 35 6.19 2.58 14.98
C ARG A 35 6.07 1.74 13.72
N ASP A 36 6.98 0.78 13.59
CA ASP A 36 6.92 -0.26 12.59
C ASP A 36 5.63 -1.07 12.82
N SER A 37 4.56 -0.61 12.17
CA SER A 37 3.21 -1.18 12.23
C SER A 37 3.06 -2.43 11.37
N SER A 38 4.13 -2.84 10.67
CA SER A 38 4.13 -4.06 9.88
C SER A 38 4.07 -5.28 10.79
N VAL A 39 3.12 -6.17 10.49
CA VAL A 39 3.02 -7.51 11.11
C VAL A 39 4.18 -8.40 10.64
N PHE A 40 4.64 -8.20 9.41
CA PHE A 40 5.70 -8.95 8.77
C PHE A 40 7.07 -8.31 8.95
N GLY A 41 8.13 -9.09 8.74
CA GLY A 41 9.51 -8.62 8.83
C GLY A 41 9.91 -7.70 7.67
N PRO A 42 11.05 -7.01 7.79
CA PRO A 42 11.60 -6.25 6.67
C PRO A 42 12.07 -7.20 5.56
N PHE A 43 11.98 -6.75 4.32
CA PHE A 43 12.63 -7.43 3.20
C PHE A 43 14.15 -7.24 3.29
N GLU A 44 14.91 -8.27 2.93
CA GLU A 44 16.37 -8.16 2.78
C GLU A 44 16.76 -7.29 1.58
N GLN A 45 15.96 -7.34 0.52
CA GLN A 45 16.08 -6.52 -0.69
C GLN A 45 14.70 -5.98 -1.06
N ALA A 46 14.62 -4.72 -1.47
CA ALA A 46 13.36 -4.13 -1.91
C ALA A 46 12.76 -4.96 -3.06
N PRO A 47 11.48 -5.37 -2.99
CA PRO A 47 10.88 -6.15 -4.05
C PRO A 47 10.74 -5.31 -5.33
N ALA A 48 11.14 -5.88 -6.46
CA ALA A 48 11.12 -5.19 -7.76
C ALA A 48 9.69 -4.97 -8.31
N SER A 49 8.70 -5.69 -7.78
CA SER A 49 7.29 -5.57 -8.18
C SER A 49 6.35 -5.96 -7.06
N THR A 50 5.08 -5.55 -7.16
CA THR A 50 4.04 -5.97 -6.21
C THR A 50 3.80 -7.49 -6.23
N SER A 51 3.98 -8.17 -7.37
CA SER A 51 3.95 -9.63 -7.45
C SER A 51 5.12 -10.27 -6.71
N ALA A 52 6.34 -9.76 -6.89
CA ALA A 52 7.51 -10.23 -6.16
C ALA A 52 7.34 -10.01 -4.64
N TRP A 53 6.69 -8.91 -4.25
CA TRP A 53 6.33 -8.61 -2.88
C TRP A 53 5.39 -9.68 -2.31
N ALA A 54 4.27 -9.96 -2.98
CA ALA A 54 3.28 -10.93 -2.53
C ALA A 54 3.86 -12.35 -2.39
N LEU A 55 4.80 -12.73 -3.26
CA LEU A 55 5.45 -14.05 -3.22
C LEU A 55 6.48 -14.18 -2.10
N ASN A 56 7.14 -13.09 -1.70
CA ASN A 56 8.32 -13.13 -0.82
C ASN A 56 8.11 -12.40 0.52
N ILE A 57 6.87 -12.35 1.03
CA ILE A 57 6.56 -11.67 2.29
C ILE A 57 7.41 -12.25 3.44
N PRO A 58 8.26 -11.43 4.10
CA PRO A 58 9.16 -11.90 5.16
C PRO A 58 8.37 -12.31 6.39
N ARG A 59 8.34 -13.61 6.66
CA ARG A 59 7.57 -14.17 7.78
C ARG A 59 8.23 -13.96 9.13
N HIS A 60 9.52 -13.64 9.15
CA HIS A 60 10.31 -13.50 10.37
C HIS A 60 10.63 -12.04 10.66
N LYS A 61 10.44 -11.62 11.91
CA LYS A 61 10.80 -10.28 12.37
C LYS A 61 11.56 -10.38 13.69
N HIS A 62 12.68 -9.67 13.78
CA HIS A 62 13.37 -9.49 15.05
C HIS A 62 12.52 -8.62 15.98
N GLY A 63 12.22 -9.14 17.15
CA GLY A 63 11.51 -8.46 18.21
C GLY A 63 12.46 -7.79 19.22
N PRO A 64 11.91 -7.11 20.24
CA PRO A 64 12.70 -6.57 21.33
C PRO A 64 13.41 -7.69 22.10
N ARG A 65 14.47 -7.35 22.83
CA ARG A 65 15.12 -8.30 23.75
C ARG A 65 14.17 -8.70 24.87
N CYS A 66 14.18 -9.98 25.24
CA CYS A 66 13.41 -10.49 26.36
C CYS A 66 13.89 -9.82 27.66
N LYS A 67 12.97 -9.23 28.43
CA LYS A 67 13.32 -8.55 29.69
C LYS A 67 13.83 -9.52 30.77
N HIS A 68 13.53 -10.81 30.66
CA HIS A 68 13.91 -11.80 31.68
C HIS A 68 15.29 -12.40 31.43
N CYS A 69 15.62 -12.76 30.19
CA CYS A 69 16.87 -13.45 29.85
C CYS A 69 17.79 -12.68 28.90
N GLY A 70 17.38 -11.49 28.44
CA GLY A 70 18.19 -10.63 27.56
C GLY A 70 18.37 -11.14 26.13
N SER A 71 17.80 -12.29 25.76
CA SER A 71 17.87 -12.86 24.41
C SER A 71 17.01 -12.08 23.41
N THR A 72 17.38 -12.12 22.14
CA THR A 72 16.56 -11.53 21.06
C THR A 72 15.33 -12.40 20.81
N VAL A 73 14.14 -11.79 20.84
CA VAL A 73 12.90 -12.49 20.51
C VAL A 73 12.72 -12.51 18.99
N TYR A 74 12.23 -13.62 18.46
CA TYR A 74 11.85 -13.75 17.05
C TYR A 74 10.33 -13.86 16.96
N ARG A 75 9.73 -13.12 16.04
CA ARG A 75 8.31 -13.21 15.71
C ARG A 75 8.17 -13.89 14.35
N TYR A 76 7.22 -14.82 14.28
CA TYR A 76 6.79 -15.44 13.03
C TYR A 76 5.37 -14.99 12.72
N ALA A 77 5.13 -14.57 11.49
CA ALA A 77 3.83 -14.21 10.97
C ALA A 77 3.59 -14.92 9.64
N ALA A 78 2.40 -15.49 9.50
CA ALA A 78 1.91 -16.07 8.25
C ALA A 78 0.41 -15.82 8.15
N PHE A 79 -0.08 -15.70 6.92
CA PHE A 79 -1.51 -15.71 6.68
C PHE A 79 -2.04 -17.14 6.90
N LYS A 80 -3.08 -17.26 7.73
CA LYS A 80 -3.86 -18.51 7.86
C LYS A 80 -5.01 -18.56 6.86
N TYR A 81 -5.53 -17.39 6.49
CA TYR A 81 -6.61 -17.24 5.52
C TYR A 81 -6.28 -16.06 4.61
N ALA A 82 -6.77 -16.13 3.37
CA ALA A 82 -6.67 -15.03 2.43
C ALA A 82 -7.50 -13.83 2.91
N PRO A 83 -6.87 -12.67 3.20
CA PRO A 83 -7.63 -11.48 3.55
C PRO A 83 -8.51 -11.00 2.37
N ALA A 84 -9.60 -10.30 2.65
CA ALA A 84 -10.42 -9.71 1.58
C ALA A 84 -9.69 -8.59 0.83
N PHE A 85 -8.75 -7.93 1.51
CA PHE A 85 -7.99 -6.80 1.01
C PHE A 85 -6.50 -6.98 1.30
N LEU A 86 -5.66 -6.59 0.35
CA LEU A 86 -4.22 -6.43 0.55
C LEU A 86 -3.84 -4.98 0.29
N ALA A 87 -3.07 -4.39 1.21
CA ALA A 87 -2.56 -3.04 1.04
C ALA A 87 -1.03 -3.02 1.15
N PHE A 88 -0.41 -2.25 0.26
CA PHE A 88 1.03 -2.06 0.23
C PHE A 88 1.33 -0.60 0.53
N SER A 89 2.25 -0.33 1.46
CA SER A 89 2.83 1.00 1.68
C SER A 89 4.14 1.05 0.91
N LEU A 90 4.24 2.01 0.00
CA LEU A 90 5.33 2.12 -0.97
C LEU A 90 6.33 3.22 -0.59
N ASP A 91 6.39 3.60 0.68
CA ASP A 91 7.25 4.68 1.17
C ASP A 91 8.71 4.52 0.70
N GLY A 92 9.12 5.32 -0.28
CA GLY A 92 10.47 5.32 -0.86
C GLY A 92 10.74 4.23 -1.91
N MET A 93 9.72 3.62 -2.50
CA MET A 93 9.84 2.61 -3.56
C MET A 93 9.45 3.16 -4.94
N ASN A 94 10.31 4.02 -5.50
CA ASN A 94 10.03 4.70 -6.76
C ASN A 94 10.13 3.79 -8.00
N ASP A 95 10.89 2.69 -7.91
CA ASP A 95 11.16 1.78 -9.05
C ASP A 95 10.38 0.46 -8.98
N CYS A 96 9.35 0.38 -8.13
CA CYS A 96 8.54 -0.82 -7.98
C CYS A 96 7.53 -0.93 -9.12
N THR A 97 7.57 -2.03 -9.88
CA THR A 97 6.56 -2.31 -10.90
C THR A 97 5.24 -2.69 -10.23
N VAL A 98 4.18 -1.92 -10.52
CA VAL A 98 2.81 -2.19 -10.05
C VAL A 98 2.12 -3.16 -11.00
N ASN A 99 1.64 -4.29 -10.47
CA ASN A 99 0.94 -5.31 -11.24
C ASN A 99 -0.58 -5.11 -11.09
N SER A 100 -1.35 -5.25 -12.16
CA SER A 100 -2.81 -5.14 -12.10
C SER A 100 -3.48 -6.29 -11.34
N SER A 101 -2.79 -7.42 -11.22
CA SER A 101 -3.23 -8.60 -10.47
C SER A 101 -2.07 -9.25 -9.73
N LEU A 102 -2.37 -9.84 -8.58
CA LEU A 102 -1.43 -10.58 -7.74
C LEU A 102 -1.99 -11.96 -7.43
N VAL A 103 -1.10 -12.91 -7.16
CA VAL A 103 -1.45 -14.20 -6.57
C VAL A 103 -0.74 -14.33 -5.23
N LEU A 104 -1.50 -14.60 -4.18
CA LEU A 104 -0.98 -14.90 -2.85
C LEU A 104 -1.18 -16.38 -2.57
N ASN A 105 -0.08 -17.06 -2.26
CA ASN A 105 -0.09 -18.47 -1.88
C ASN A 105 -0.19 -18.60 -0.36
N ILE A 106 -1.23 -19.28 0.12
CA ILE A 106 -1.52 -19.50 1.53
C ILE A 106 -1.71 -20.99 1.73
N GLU A 107 -0.75 -21.62 2.40
CA GLU A 107 -0.71 -23.08 2.57
C GLU A 107 -0.81 -23.80 1.22
N ALA A 108 -1.92 -24.50 0.95
CA ALA A 108 -2.18 -25.21 -0.32
C ALA A 108 -3.03 -24.40 -1.31
N ASP A 109 -3.54 -23.23 -0.91
CA ASP A 109 -4.43 -22.39 -1.71
C ASP A 109 -3.68 -21.27 -2.42
N SER A 110 -4.06 -21.01 -3.67
CA SER A 110 -3.64 -19.82 -4.41
C SER A 110 -4.84 -18.89 -4.58
N VAL A 111 -4.71 -17.66 -4.09
CA VAL A 111 -5.79 -16.65 -4.14
C VAL A 111 -5.35 -15.46 -4.96
N SER A 112 -6.16 -15.13 -5.97
CA SER A 112 -5.96 -13.99 -6.85
C SER A 112 -6.51 -12.71 -6.24
N TYR A 113 -5.80 -11.60 -6.49
CA TYR A 113 -6.22 -10.26 -6.11
C TYR A 113 -6.10 -9.33 -7.30
N ARG A 114 -6.98 -8.34 -7.40
CA ARG A 114 -6.97 -7.31 -8.43
C ARG A 114 -6.71 -5.94 -7.81
N LEU A 115 -5.88 -5.12 -8.47
CA LEU A 115 -5.64 -3.74 -8.07
C LEU A 115 -6.96 -2.96 -8.14
N ARG A 116 -7.28 -2.24 -7.07
CA ARG A 116 -8.51 -1.44 -6.95
C ARG A 116 -8.26 0.01 -6.58
N GLY A 117 -7.08 0.36 -6.12
CA GLY A 117 -6.79 1.76 -5.87
C GLY A 117 -5.34 2.04 -5.54
N ALA A 118 -5.02 3.32 -5.59
CA ALA A 118 -3.74 3.88 -5.26
C ALA A 118 -3.92 5.18 -4.50
N VAL A 119 -3.00 5.46 -3.58
CA VAL A 119 -2.92 6.73 -2.86
C VAL A 119 -1.59 7.37 -3.21
N TYR A 120 -1.64 8.65 -3.54
CA TYR A 120 -0.50 9.46 -3.93
C TYR A 120 -0.37 10.61 -2.95
N PHE A 121 0.87 11.01 -2.67
CA PHE A 121 1.15 12.30 -2.08
C PHE A 121 1.49 13.29 -3.19
N ASP A 122 0.65 14.28 -3.40
CA ASP A 122 0.91 15.38 -4.33
C ASP A 122 1.88 16.36 -3.67
N SER A 123 3.07 16.47 -4.25
CA SER A 123 4.13 17.33 -3.72
C SER A 123 3.90 18.83 -4.00
N ALA A 124 3.14 19.17 -5.04
CA ALA A 124 2.80 20.54 -5.38
C ALA A 124 1.65 21.06 -4.51
N ALA A 125 0.61 20.25 -4.33
CA ALA A 125 -0.56 20.61 -3.52
C ALA A 125 -0.44 20.23 -2.03
N LEU A 126 0.64 19.54 -1.64
CA LEU A 126 0.97 19.13 -0.27
C LEU A 126 -0.14 18.36 0.46
N HIS A 127 -0.85 17.47 -0.24
CA HIS A 127 -1.88 16.62 0.34
C HIS A 127 -1.96 15.25 -0.36
N PHE A 128 -2.74 14.33 0.23
CA PHE A 128 -2.94 12.99 -0.34
C PHE A 128 -4.13 12.97 -1.30
N MET A 129 -3.92 12.39 -2.47
CA MET A 129 -4.96 12.09 -3.44
C MET A 129 -5.14 10.58 -3.57
N ALA A 130 -6.32 10.13 -3.96
CA ALA A 130 -6.60 8.72 -4.21
C ALA A 130 -7.16 8.52 -5.62
N ARG A 131 -6.78 7.40 -6.24
CA ARG A 131 -7.43 6.85 -7.43
C ARG A 131 -8.04 5.50 -7.08
N THR A 132 -9.26 5.26 -7.54
CA THR A 132 -9.94 3.98 -7.36
C THR A 132 -10.47 3.45 -8.68
N ILE A 133 -10.43 2.14 -8.86
CA ILE A 133 -10.93 1.44 -10.03
C ILE A 133 -12.28 0.83 -9.64
N ASP A 134 -13.35 1.29 -10.27
CA ASP A 134 -14.69 0.77 -10.02
C ASP A 134 -14.92 -0.61 -10.66
N GLU A 135 -16.13 -1.15 -10.55
CA GLU A 135 -16.47 -2.45 -11.14
C GLU A 135 -16.55 -2.44 -12.67
N ALA A 136 -16.73 -1.26 -13.27
CA ALA A 136 -16.71 -1.05 -14.72
C ALA A 136 -15.28 -0.75 -15.23
N ASP A 137 -14.26 -0.96 -14.40
CA ASP A 137 -12.85 -0.69 -14.67
C ASP A 137 -12.57 0.78 -15.04
N ARG A 138 -13.39 1.71 -14.52
CA ARG A 138 -13.20 3.15 -14.65
C ARG A 138 -12.42 3.71 -13.47
N VAL A 139 -11.60 4.71 -13.72
CA VAL A 139 -10.78 5.35 -12.69
C VAL A 139 -11.45 6.61 -12.16
N LEU A 140 -11.65 6.62 -10.84
CA LEU A 140 -12.22 7.72 -10.08
C LEU A 140 -11.11 8.36 -9.25
N ILE A 141 -10.90 9.67 -9.41
CA ILE A 141 -9.99 10.49 -8.60
C ILE A 141 -10.74 11.08 -7.41
N HIS A 142 -10.09 11.09 -6.26
CA HIS A 142 -10.52 11.76 -5.05
C HIS A 142 -9.36 12.53 -4.42
N ASP A 143 -9.39 13.86 -4.55
CA ASP A 143 -8.42 14.80 -3.96
C ASP A 143 -8.72 15.06 -2.46
N GLY A 144 -10.01 15.07 -2.08
CA GLY A 144 -10.42 15.27 -0.68
C GLY A 144 -10.30 16.71 -0.15
N MET A 145 -9.62 17.61 -0.87
CA MET A 145 -9.52 19.04 -0.56
C MET A 145 -10.37 19.87 -1.53
N THR A 146 -10.16 19.70 -2.83
CA THR A 146 -10.73 20.58 -3.86
C THR A 146 -12.15 20.18 -4.30
N ASN A 147 -12.44 18.89 -4.35
CA ASN A 147 -13.72 18.35 -4.83
C ASN A 147 -14.77 18.14 -3.74
N GLY A 148 -14.60 18.72 -2.54
CA GLY A 148 -15.58 18.61 -1.44
C GLY A 148 -15.86 17.17 -0.99
N GLY A 149 -14.91 16.26 -1.18
CA GLY A 149 -15.07 14.83 -0.87
C GLY A 149 -15.81 14.01 -1.93
N VAL A 150 -16.01 14.57 -3.13
CA VAL A 150 -16.64 13.85 -4.25
C VAL A 150 -15.58 13.28 -5.18
N SER A 151 -15.75 12.02 -5.55
CA SER A 151 -14.91 11.38 -6.57
C SER A 151 -15.33 11.82 -7.98
N THR A 152 -14.36 12.14 -8.82
CA THR A 152 -14.58 12.53 -10.23
C THR A 152 -13.97 11.50 -11.16
N LEU A 153 -14.60 11.27 -12.31
CA LEU A 153 -14.05 10.38 -13.33
C LEU A 153 -12.78 10.99 -13.92
N GLU A 154 -11.69 10.22 -13.96
CA GLU A 154 -10.40 10.68 -14.48
C GLU A 154 -10.43 10.82 -16.00
N ASN A 155 -11.01 9.85 -16.69
CA ASN A 155 -11.26 9.85 -18.14
C ASN A 155 -12.30 8.76 -18.48
N ASP A 156 -13.03 8.93 -19.59
CA ASP A 156 -14.09 8.00 -20.04
C ASP A 156 -13.56 6.76 -20.80
N HIS A 157 -12.23 6.61 -20.91
CA HIS A 157 -11.60 5.56 -21.72
C HIS A 157 -10.94 4.48 -20.85
N SER A 158 -11.46 3.27 -20.99
CA SER A 158 -11.17 2.07 -20.20
C SER A 158 -10.02 1.23 -20.77
N ILE A 159 -8.81 1.78 -20.92
CA ILE A 159 -7.63 0.97 -21.31
C ILE A 159 -6.36 1.47 -20.63
N GLY A 160 -5.75 0.62 -19.80
CA GLY A 160 -4.34 0.74 -19.40
C GLY A 160 -3.99 1.96 -18.55
N VAL A 161 -4.84 2.32 -17.57
CA VAL A 161 -4.52 3.45 -16.68
C VAL A 161 -3.29 3.13 -15.85
N ASP A 162 -2.27 3.96 -16.03
CA ASP A 162 -1.08 3.93 -15.19
C ASP A 162 -1.44 4.36 -13.77
N MET A 163 -1.39 3.40 -12.85
CA MET A 163 -1.59 3.66 -11.42
C MET A 163 -0.27 4.01 -10.72
N VAL A 164 0.85 4.08 -11.44
CA VAL A 164 2.17 4.43 -10.89
C VAL A 164 2.34 5.94 -10.76
N SER A 165 1.92 6.72 -11.75
CA SER A 165 2.05 8.17 -11.76
C SER A 165 0.71 8.89 -11.68
N LEU A 166 0.65 10.03 -10.98
CA LEU A 166 -0.39 11.01 -11.28
C LEU A 166 -0.09 11.55 -12.69
N GLY A 167 -1.10 11.64 -13.56
CA GLY A 167 -0.93 11.98 -14.98
C GLY A 167 -0.30 13.37 -15.26
N ASP A 168 -0.12 14.19 -14.22
CA ASP A 168 0.55 15.48 -14.23
C ASP A 168 2.02 15.41 -13.75
N GLY A 169 2.49 14.25 -13.29
CA GLY A 169 3.84 13.99 -12.81
C GLY A 169 4.16 14.55 -11.42
N THR A 170 3.20 15.08 -10.68
CA THR A 170 3.43 15.76 -9.37
C THR A 170 3.33 14.81 -8.17
N GLY A 171 2.67 13.67 -8.37
CA GLY A 171 2.34 12.70 -7.34
C GLY A 171 3.36 11.61 -7.15
N CYS A 172 3.73 11.38 -5.88
CA CYS A 172 4.49 10.21 -5.46
C CYS A 172 3.52 9.13 -4.95
N LEU A 173 3.59 7.93 -5.54
CA LEU A 173 2.80 6.79 -5.09
C LEU A 173 3.18 6.40 -3.65
N SER A 174 2.20 6.37 -2.76
CA SER A 174 2.38 6.11 -1.32
C SER A 174 1.75 4.79 -0.89
N ALA A 175 0.61 4.41 -1.45
CA ALA A 175 0.00 3.12 -1.14
C ALA A 175 -0.78 2.53 -2.31
N LEU A 176 -0.95 1.21 -2.29
CA LEU A 176 -1.80 0.45 -3.21
C LEU A 176 -2.81 -0.39 -2.43
N LEU A 177 -3.98 -0.59 -3.03
CA LEU A 177 -5.05 -1.42 -2.52
C LEU A 177 -5.45 -2.47 -3.55
N TYR A 178 -5.49 -3.73 -3.13
CA TYR A 178 -5.96 -4.87 -3.90
C TYR A 178 -7.13 -5.55 -3.20
N THR A 179 -8.08 -6.07 -3.98
CA THR A 179 -9.21 -6.87 -3.48
C THR A 179 -9.12 -8.30 -3.97
N LYS A 180 -9.49 -9.25 -3.12
CA LYS A 180 -9.61 -10.66 -3.48
C LYS A 180 -10.63 -10.84 -4.62
N CYS A 181 -10.29 -11.68 -5.60
CA CYS A 181 -11.20 -12.11 -6.68
C CYS A 181 -11.99 -13.37 -6.31
#